data_AF-A0A382EAT7-F1
#
_entry.id   AF-A0A382EAT7-F1
#
_cell.length_a   1.000
_cell.length_b   1.000
_cell.length_c   1.000
_cell.angle_alpha   90.00
_cell.angle_beta   90.00
_cell.angle_gamma   90.00
#
_symmetry.space_group_name_H-M   'P 1'
#
loop_
_entity.id
_entity.type
_entity.pdbx_description
1 polymer ?
#
loop_
_entity_poly.entity_id
_entity_poly.type
_entity_poly.pdbx_seq_one_letter_code
_entity_poly.pdbx_strand_id
1 'polypeptide(L)'
;FVEDLYQTALAPNEILTEVRFKRPPINSSGAYAGFKRCAPAYPTATAGVQITLTDNNLCQDVRIALGSAGLTPIHATDAENVLRGKALNAETINQATEAAVSAAQPVEDMRGSEGFKRSVLAVLVKRAIDAATRRCKGEKVEMSHEYY
;
A
#
# COMPACT_ATOMS: atom_id res chain seq x y z
N PHE A 1 -2.74 12.18 10.76
CA PHE A 1 -1.60 13.12 10.76
C PHE A 1 -1.61 13.96 9.51
N VAL A 2 -1.62 13.36 8.31
CA VAL A 2 -1.93 14.12 7.09
C VAL A 2 -3.42 14.45 7.09
N GLU A 3 -3.76 15.72 6.85
CA GLU A 3 -5.14 16.22 6.84
C GLU A 3 -5.57 16.64 5.43
N ASP A 4 -4.68 17.27 4.67
CA ASP A 4 -4.93 17.69 3.29
C ASP A 4 -3.60 17.87 2.52
N LEU A 5 -3.68 18.30 1.26
CA LEU A 5 -2.56 18.68 0.42
C LEU A 5 -1.71 19.75 1.11
N TYR A 6 -0.47 19.41 1.44
CA TYR A 6 0.47 20.24 2.20
C TYR A 6 0.01 20.61 3.63
N GLN A 7 -1.03 19.95 4.16
CA GLN A 7 -1.52 20.17 5.52
C GLN A 7 -1.39 18.90 6.38
N THR A 8 -0.89 19.09 7.59
CA THR A 8 -0.82 18.06 8.62
C THR A 8 -1.42 18.58 9.92
N ALA A 9 -1.68 17.69 10.87
CA ALA A 9 -2.17 18.01 12.21
C ALA A 9 -1.15 18.76 13.10
N LEU A 10 0.03 19.11 12.57
CA LEU A 10 1.09 19.82 13.28
C LEU A 10 0.67 21.28 13.52
N ALA A 11 0.69 21.73 14.77
CA ALA A 11 0.43 23.13 15.11
C ALA A 11 1.62 24.05 14.73
N PRO A 12 1.40 25.37 14.57
CA PRO A 12 2.45 26.30 14.11
C PRO A 12 3.73 26.33 14.96
N ASN A 13 3.66 25.93 16.22
CA ASN A 13 4.76 25.93 17.18
C ASN A 13 5.25 24.52 17.55
N GLU A 14 4.85 23.50 16.79
CA GLU A 14 5.30 22.12 16.98
C GLU A 14 6.42 21.73 16.01
N ILE A 15 7.25 20.77 16.43
CA ILE A 15 8.30 20.16 15.62
C ILE A 15 8.14 18.65 15.73
N LEU A 16 8.06 17.95 14.59
CA LEU A 16 8.08 16.49 14.56
C LEU A 16 9.49 15.99 14.92
N THR A 17 9.65 15.42 16.11
CA THR A 17 10.95 14.96 16.61
C THR A 17 11.22 13.47 16.38
N GLU A 18 10.17 12.65 16.30
CA GLU A 18 10.31 11.20 16.18
C GLU A 18 9.08 10.55 15.52
N VAL A 19 9.29 9.37 14.94
CA VAL A 19 8.23 8.49 14.45
C VAL A 19 8.38 7.15 15.17
N ARG A 20 7.36 6.77 15.95
CA ARG A 20 7.33 5.50 16.68
C ARG A 20 6.36 4.53 16.02
N PHE A 21 6.84 3.32 15.75
CA PHE A 21 6.02 2.22 15.29
C PHE A 21 6.34 0.96 16.10
N LYS A 22 5.33 0.09 16.27
CA LYS A 22 5.53 -1.20 16.93
C LYS A 22 6.36 -2.08 16.01
N ARG A 23 7.36 -2.76 16.57
CA ARG A 23 8.10 -3.80 15.85
C ARG A 23 7.09 -4.88 15.41
N PRO A 24 7.02 -5.23 14.11
CA PRO A 24 6.13 -6.28 13.66
C PRO A 24 6.45 -7.62 14.37
N PRO A 25 5.43 -8.44 14.69
CA PRO A 25 5.65 -9.75 15.29
C PRO A 25 6.33 -10.70 14.29
N ILE A 26 6.63 -11.93 14.74
CA ILE A 26 7.09 -13.00 13.84
C ILE A 26 6.05 -13.23 12.72
N ASN A 27 6.47 -13.83 11.61
CA ASN A 27 5.60 -14.09 10.45
C ASN A 27 4.96 -12.82 9.87
N SER A 28 5.62 -11.67 10.06
CA SER A 28 5.22 -10.40 9.49
C SER A 28 6.21 -9.91 8.45
N SER A 29 5.72 -9.33 7.36
CA SER A 29 6.54 -8.66 6.38
C SER A 29 5.78 -7.56 5.68
N GLY A 30 6.55 -6.56 5.25
CA GLY A 30 6.06 -5.49 4.40
C GLY A 30 6.55 -5.62 2.97
N ALA A 31 5.85 -4.94 2.08
CA ALA A 31 6.29 -4.67 0.72
C ALA A 31 5.79 -3.28 0.28
N TYR A 32 6.58 -2.65 -0.57
CA TYR A 32 6.24 -1.39 -1.20
C TYR A 32 6.43 -1.54 -2.69
N ALA A 33 5.41 -1.15 -3.45
CA ALA A 33 5.41 -1.17 -4.90
C ALA A 33 5.07 0.24 -5.40
N GLY A 34 5.89 0.76 -6.31
CA GLY A 34 5.69 2.10 -6.87
C GLY A 34 5.99 2.12 -8.36
N PHE A 35 5.15 2.83 -9.10
CA PHE A 35 5.33 3.08 -10.52
C PHE A 35 5.67 4.55 -10.74
N LYS A 36 6.81 4.82 -11.38
CA LYS A 36 7.31 6.18 -11.58
C LYS A 36 8.03 6.32 -12.91
N ARG A 37 7.95 7.48 -13.55
CA ARG A 37 8.65 7.73 -14.82
C ARG A 37 10.17 7.57 -14.71
N CYS A 38 10.78 8.16 -13.70
CA CYS A 38 12.23 8.07 -13.49
C CYS A 38 12.60 8.16 -12.01
N ALA A 39 13.85 7.84 -11.66
CA ALA A 39 14.30 7.77 -10.27
C ALA A 39 13.95 9.00 -9.40
N PRO A 40 14.17 10.25 -9.85
CA PRO A 40 13.89 11.45 -9.06
C PRO A 40 12.43 11.92 -9.12
N ALA A 41 11.57 11.29 -9.92
CA ALA A 41 10.18 11.72 -10.07
C ALA A 41 9.29 11.20 -8.95
N TYR A 42 8.28 11.99 -8.58
CA TYR A 42 7.16 11.50 -7.80
C TYR A 42 6.45 10.35 -8.52
N PRO A 43 5.99 9.33 -7.78
CA PRO A 43 5.32 8.19 -8.37
C PRO A 43 3.95 8.56 -8.91
N THR A 44 3.55 7.90 -10.00
CA THR A 44 2.21 7.93 -10.57
C THR A 44 1.20 7.28 -9.62
N ALA A 45 1.59 6.17 -9.00
CA ALA A 45 0.82 5.45 -7.99
C ALA A 45 1.76 4.58 -7.14
N THR A 46 1.37 4.30 -5.89
CA THR A 46 2.13 3.45 -4.97
C THR A 46 1.20 2.67 -4.05
N ALA A 47 1.65 1.49 -3.62
CA ALA A 47 1.00 0.69 -2.59
C ALA A 47 2.04 0.21 -1.57
N GLY A 48 1.81 0.54 -0.31
CA GLY A 48 2.54 -0.01 0.83
C GLY A 48 1.65 -1.01 1.57
N VAL A 49 2.19 -2.19 1.83
CA VAL A 49 1.48 -3.28 2.50
C VAL A 49 2.33 -3.81 3.64
N GLN A 50 1.72 -4.08 4.79
CA GLN A 50 2.33 -4.79 5.92
C GLN A 50 1.38 -5.91 6.32
N ILE A 51 1.83 -7.17 6.28
CA ILE A 51 1.02 -8.35 6.61
C ILE A 51 1.63 -9.07 7.80
N THR A 52 0.78 -9.66 8.63
CA THR A 52 1.11 -10.66 9.65
C THR A 52 0.31 -11.92 9.35
N LEU A 53 0.97 -13.08 9.29
CA LEU A 53 0.31 -14.37 9.13
C LEU A 53 0.21 -15.11 10.46
N THR A 54 -0.87 -15.87 10.63
CA THR A 54 -0.96 -16.91 11.66
C THR A 54 -0.08 -18.10 11.29
N ASP A 55 0.16 -18.99 12.26
CA ASP A 55 0.92 -20.23 12.02
C ASP A 55 0.25 -21.13 10.97
N ASN A 56 -1.06 -20.99 10.75
CA ASN A 56 -1.82 -21.69 9.73
C ASN A 56 -1.87 -20.95 8.38
N ASN A 57 -0.99 -19.96 8.16
CA ASN A 57 -0.91 -19.15 6.94
C ASN A 57 -2.18 -18.34 6.60
N LEU A 58 -2.99 -17.98 7.61
CA LEU A 58 -4.11 -17.04 7.44
C LEU A 58 -3.64 -15.62 7.75
N CYS A 59 -4.23 -14.62 7.10
CA CYS A 59 -3.94 -13.22 7.38
C CYS A 59 -4.45 -12.85 8.78
N GLN A 60 -3.53 -12.69 9.75
CA GLN A 60 -3.86 -12.27 11.10
C GLN A 60 -4.17 -10.77 11.16
N ASP A 61 -3.28 -9.97 10.58
CA ASP A 61 -3.47 -8.54 10.41
C ASP A 61 -2.82 -8.07 9.11
N VAL A 62 -3.35 -6.99 8.57
CA VAL A 62 -2.83 -6.35 7.36
C VAL A 62 -3.06 -4.85 7.44
N ARG A 63 -2.08 -4.09 6.93
CA ARG A 63 -2.18 -2.66 6.67
C ARG A 63 -1.92 -2.36 5.21
N ILE A 64 -2.79 -1.57 4.57
CA ILE A 64 -2.67 -1.18 3.15
C ILE A 64 -2.78 0.34 3.05
N ALA A 65 -1.71 0.98 2.59
CA ALA A 65 -1.65 2.42 2.33
C ALA A 65 -1.40 2.67 0.84
N LEU A 66 -2.16 3.57 0.24
CA LEU A 66 -2.07 3.96 -1.16
C LEU A 66 -1.53 5.38 -1.25
N GLY A 67 -0.52 5.60 -2.09
CA GLY A 67 0.09 6.92 -2.31
C GLY A 67 -0.04 7.36 -3.77
N SER A 68 -0.07 8.67 -4.00
CA SER A 68 -0.42 9.30 -5.30
C SER A 68 -1.79 8.84 -5.85
N ALA A 69 -2.65 8.35 -4.95
CA ALA A 69 -3.98 7.82 -5.27
C ALA A 69 -5.09 8.76 -4.76
N GLY A 70 -4.75 9.99 -4.38
CA GLY A 70 -5.59 10.99 -3.73
C GLY A 70 -4.77 12.24 -3.38
N LEU A 71 -5.43 13.27 -2.81
CA LEU A 71 -4.74 14.45 -2.28
C LEU A 71 -3.89 14.11 -1.05
N THR A 72 -4.32 13.10 -0.28
CA THR A 72 -3.61 12.56 0.89
C THR A 72 -3.34 11.06 0.70
N PRO A 73 -2.45 10.45 1.49
CA PRO A 73 -2.34 9.00 1.56
C PRO A 73 -3.68 8.38 1.96
N ILE A 74 -4.06 7.29 1.29
CA ILE A 74 -5.33 6.61 1.54
C ILE A 74 -5.05 5.33 2.32
N HIS A 75 -5.72 5.17 3.45
CA HIS A 75 -5.73 3.94 4.22
C HIS A 75 -6.87 3.04 3.71
N ALA A 76 -6.54 1.96 3.00
CA ALA A 76 -7.52 1.10 2.35
C ALA A 76 -8.11 0.06 3.32
N THR A 77 -8.88 0.52 4.31
CA THR A 77 -9.45 -0.32 5.38
C THR A 77 -10.35 -1.43 4.87
N ASP A 78 -11.12 -1.18 3.81
CA ASP A 78 -12.03 -2.18 3.26
C ASP A 78 -11.26 -3.34 2.62
N ALA A 79 -10.16 -3.03 1.92
CA ALA A 79 -9.24 -4.04 1.40
C ALA A 79 -8.60 -4.87 2.53
N GLU A 80 -8.24 -4.24 3.65
CA GLU A 80 -7.73 -4.96 4.82
C GLU A 80 -8.77 -5.93 5.38
N ASN A 81 -10.03 -5.49 5.51
CA ASN A 81 -11.13 -6.29 6.02
C ASN A 81 -11.45 -7.49 5.12
N VAL A 82 -11.26 -7.35 3.80
CA VAL A 82 -11.40 -8.47 2.86
C VAL A 82 -10.39 -9.57 3.17
N LEU A 83 -9.16 -9.22 3.58
CA LEU A 83 -8.07 -10.18 3.78
C LEU A 83 -8.02 -10.78 5.19
N ARG A 84 -8.35 -10.00 6.24
CA ARG A 84 -8.25 -10.47 7.64
C ARG A 84 -9.02 -11.76 7.86
N GLY A 85 -8.38 -12.72 8.52
CA GLY A 85 -8.93 -14.04 8.82
C GLY A 85 -8.96 -15.03 7.64
N LYS A 86 -8.52 -14.62 6.43
CA LYS A 86 -8.57 -15.47 5.23
C LYS A 86 -7.20 -15.90 4.76
N ALA A 87 -7.16 -16.96 3.95
CA ALA A 87 -5.99 -17.34 3.20
C ALA A 87 -5.73 -16.33 2.07
N LEU A 88 -4.48 -15.90 1.89
CA LEU A 88 -4.08 -14.96 0.85
C LEU A 88 -3.88 -15.69 -0.49
N ASN A 89 -4.98 -15.94 -1.18
CA ASN A 89 -5.04 -16.59 -2.49
C ASN A 89 -5.44 -15.60 -3.59
N ALA A 90 -5.39 -16.03 -4.86
CA ALA A 90 -5.68 -15.15 -5.99
C ALA A 90 -7.06 -14.46 -5.91
N GLU A 91 -8.09 -15.18 -5.44
CA GLU A 91 -9.45 -14.66 -5.32
C GLU A 91 -9.55 -13.55 -4.25
N THR A 92 -9.08 -13.83 -3.03
CA THR A 92 -9.10 -12.85 -1.93
C THR A 92 -8.22 -11.63 -2.22
N ILE A 93 -7.07 -11.84 -2.87
CA ILE A 93 -6.19 -10.75 -3.31
C ILE A 93 -6.88 -9.90 -4.37
N ASN A 94 -7.61 -10.50 -5.31
CA ASN A 94 -8.39 -9.74 -6.31
C ASN A 94 -9.48 -8.90 -5.66
N GLN A 95 -10.28 -9.47 -4.75
CA GLN A 95 -11.32 -8.76 -4.02
C GLN A 95 -10.74 -7.60 -3.20
N ALA A 96 -9.62 -7.82 -2.50
CA ALA A 96 -8.95 -6.77 -1.73
C ALA A 96 -8.39 -5.67 -2.64
N THR A 97 -7.90 -6.04 -3.83
CA THR A 97 -7.43 -5.07 -4.82
C THR A 97 -8.57 -4.20 -5.33
N GLU A 98 -9.72 -4.79 -5.65
CA GLU A 98 -10.90 -4.04 -6.08
C GLU A 98 -11.35 -3.05 -5.01
N ALA A 99 -11.40 -3.48 -3.74
CA ALA A 99 -11.71 -2.61 -2.61
C ALA A 99 -10.69 -1.46 -2.46
N ALA A 100 -9.39 -1.74 -2.61
CA ALA A 100 -8.33 -0.72 -2.53
C ALA A 100 -8.44 0.29 -3.68
N VAL A 101 -8.70 -0.16 -4.90
CA VAL A 101 -8.85 0.71 -6.08
C VAL A 101 -10.14 1.52 -5.99
N SER A 102 -11.20 0.98 -5.41
CA SER A 102 -12.46 1.70 -5.16
C SER A 102 -12.25 2.85 -4.17
N ALA A 103 -11.45 2.65 -3.12
CA ALA A 103 -11.10 3.70 -2.15
C ALA A 103 -10.25 4.83 -2.76
N ALA A 104 -9.56 4.59 -3.88
CA ALA A 104 -8.69 5.57 -4.51
C ALA A 104 -9.48 6.75 -5.11
N GLN A 105 -8.90 7.93 -5.02
CA GLN A 105 -9.39 9.22 -5.53
C GLN A 105 -8.31 9.94 -6.36
N PRO A 106 -7.70 9.28 -7.37
CA PRO A 106 -6.60 9.87 -8.12
C PRO A 106 -7.08 11.10 -8.89
N VAL A 107 -6.21 12.11 -8.99
CA VAL A 107 -6.43 13.30 -9.81
C VAL A 107 -5.66 13.16 -11.11
N GLU A 108 -6.26 13.50 -12.25
CA GLU A 108 -5.56 13.54 -13.54
C GLU A 108 -4.43 14.58 -13.55
N ASP A 109 -3.27 14.22 -14.10
CA ASP A 109 -2.14 15.13 -14.30
C ASP A 109 -1.18 14.60 -15.39
N MET A 110 0.01 15.20 -15.52
CA MET A 110 1.04 14.80 -16.49
C MET A 110 1.57 13.37 -16.32
N ARG A 111 1.21 12.67 -15.23
CA ARG A 111 1.57 11.26 -14.97
C ARG A 111 0.49 10.30 -15.48
N GLY A 112 -0.64 10.81 -15.97
CA GLY A 112 -1.70 10.07 -16.64
C GLY A 112 -3.09 10.38 -16.11
N SER A 113 -4.09 9.87 -16.82
CA SER A 113 -5.50 9.98 -16.47
C SER A 113 -5.84 9.22 -15.17
N GLU A 114 -6.99 9.54 -14.57
CA GLU A 114 -7.49 8.81 -13.41
C GLU A 114 -7.62 7.31 -13.67
N GLY A 115 -8.16 6.93 -14.84
CA GLY A 115 -8.33 5.54 -15.26
C GLY A 115 -6.99 4.79 -15.40
N PHE A 116 -5.97 5.46 -15.93
CA PHE A 116 -4.61 4.92 -15.99
C PHE A 116 -4.05 4.70 -14.58
N LYS A 117 -4.16 5.70 -13.70
CA LYS A 117 -3.68 5.60 -12.31
C LYS A 117 -4.37 4.47 -11.54
N ARG A 118 -5.69 4.30 -11.70
CA ARG A 118 -6.44 3.18 -11.09
C ARG A 118 -5.95 1.82 -11.58
N SER A 119 -5.69 1.69 -12.89
CA SER A 119 -5.18 0.46 -13.49
C SER A 119 -3.79 0.11 -12.95
N VAL A 120 -2.88 1.09 -12.89
CA VAL A 120 -1.54 0.92 -12.31
C VAL A 120 -1.64 0.54 -10.83
N LEU A 121 -2.48 1.24 -10.06
CA LEU A 121 -2.68 0.99 -8.65
C LEU A 121 -3.16 -0.44 -8.38
N ALA A 122 -4.08 -0.96 -9.20
CA ALA A 122 -4.55 -2.35 -9.10
C ALA A 122 -3.39 -3.35 -9.18
N VAL A 123 -2.47 -3.14 -10.13
CA VAL A 123 -1.28 -4.00 -10.30
C VAL A 123 -0.35 -3.88 -9.10
N LEU A 124 -0.09 -2.67 -8.62
CA LEU A 124 0.81 -2.41 -7.49
C LEU A 124 0.30 -3.03 -6.18
N VAL A 125 -1.01 -2.94 -5.91
CA VAL A 125 -1.62 -3.55 -4.73
C VAL A 125 -1.46 -5.07 -4.75
N LYS A 126 -1.78 -5.74 -5.87
CA LYS A 126 -1.61 -7.19 -6.02
C LYS A 126 -0.16 -7.61 -5.77
N ARG A 127 0.79 -6.91 -6.39
CA ARG A 127 2.23 -7.20 -6.24
C ARG A 127 2.73 -6.97 -4.83
N ALA A 128 2.30 -5.90 -4.16
CA ALA A 128 2.68 -5.64 -2.78
C ALA A 128 2.13 -6.71 -1.83
N ILE A 129 0.87 -7.13 -2.00
CA ILE A 129 0.29 -8.21 -1.18
C ILE A 129 1.02 -9.54 -1.43
N ASP A 130 1.26 -9.91 -2.69
CA ASP A 130 1.99 -11.14 -3.05
C ASP A 130 3.41 -11.15 -2.44
N ALA A 131 4.18 -10.09 -2.67
CA ALA A 131 5.54 -9.98 -2.17
C ALA A 131 5.60 -10.02 -0.63
N ALA A 132 4.72 -9.30 0.05
CA ALA A 132 4.63 -9.33 1.51
C ALA A 132 4.25 -10.73 2.02
N THR A 133 3.30 -11.41 1.37
CA THR A 133 2.88 -12.77 1.73
C THR A 133 4.02 -13.78 1.62
N ARG A 134 4.74 -13.75 0.50
CA ARG A 134 5.89 -14.64 0.25
C ARG A 134 7.04 -14.38 1.23
N ARG A 135 7.32 -13.11 1.53
CA ARG A 135 8.31 -12.75 2.56
C ARG A 135 7.91 -13.21 3.97
N CYS A 136 6.62 -13.17 4.32
CA CYS A 136 6.14 -13.75 5.59
C CYS A 136 6.46 -15.25 5.68
N LYS A 137 6.49 -15.96 4.55
CA LYS A 137 6.83 -17.39 4.44
C LYS A 137 8.33 -17.66 4.31
N GLY A 138 9.18 -16.63 4.47
CA GLY A 138 10.64 -16.77 4.46
C GLY A 138 11.29 -16.62 3.08
N GLU A 139 10.53 -16.31 2.03
CA GLU A 139 11.12 -16.07 0.70
C GLU A 139 11.81 -14.71 0.61
N LYS A 140 12.97 -14.67 -0.06
CA LYS A 140 13.58 -13.41 -0.49
C LYS A 140 12.93 -12.95 -1.79
N VAL A 141 11.99 -12.02 -1.70
CA VAL A 141 11.37 -11.37 -2.85
C VAL A 141 11.97 -9.99 -3.04
N GLU A 142 12.63 -9.74 -4.16
CA GLU A 142 13.07 -8.39 -4.53
C GLU A 142 11.90 -7.60 -5.12
N MET A 143 11.81 -6.34 -4.74
CA MET A 143 10.82 -5.40 -5.28
C MET A 143 11.60 -4.19 -5.79
N SER A 144 11.44 -3.87 -7.07
CA SER A 144 12.00 -2.67 -7.67
C SER A 144 10.88 -1.66 -7.95
N HIS A 145 11.26 -0.39 -8.03
CA HIS A 145 10.40 0.58 -8.68
C HIS A 145 10.39 0.29 -10.18
N GLU A 146 9.20 0.19 -10.75
CA GLU A 146 9.06 0.10 -12.19
C GLU A 146 9.14 1.49 -12.80
N TYR A 147 9.98 1.59 -13.83
CA TYR A 147 10.19 2.77 -14.64
C TYR A 147 9.57 2.57 -16.02
N TYR A 148 9.11 3.64 -16.64
CA TYR A 148 8.64 3.67 -18.02
C TYR A 148 9.20 4.87 -18.77
#